data_AF-A0A7C7IJ26-F1
#
_entry.id   AF-A0A7C7IJ26-F1
#
_cell.length_a   1.000
_cell.length_b   1.000
_cell.length_c   1.000
_cell.angle_alpha   90.00
_cell.angle_beta   90.00
_cell.angle_gamma   90.00
#
_symmetry.space_group_name_H-M   'P 1'
#
loop_
_entity.id
_entity.type
_entity.pdbx_description
1 polymer ?
#
loop_
_entity_poly.entity_id
_entity_poly.type
_entity_poly.pdbx_seq_one_letter_code
_entity_poly.pdbx_strand_id
1 'polypeptide(L)'
;MKFNSRRSNILSTKGVVSTSQPLAAKAGADILAKGGTAVDAAVAAAAVLNVVEPMSTGIGGDVFALYYKADEKKVYALNSSGRSPELANPDQLIEMGYNHIPATSPFSVSIPGAVKGWDTIVNKFGTLNLKTIIEPAYDYALNGFPVSEVIAEGWAGSINKIQEESDYPEFLNPGP
;
A
#
# COMPACT_ATOMS: atom_id res chain seq x y z
N MET A 1 4.02 -12.43 25.46
CA MET A 1 4.36 -13.27 24.30
C MET A 1 5.78 -12.91 23.87
N LYS A 2 6.77 -13.82 23.97
CA LYS A 2 8.12 -13.58 23.44
C LYS A 2 8.09 -13.88 21.94
N PHE A 3 8.24 -12.86 21.10
CA PHE A 3 8.39 -13.06 19.66
C PHE A 3 9.85 -13.46 19.39
N ASN A 4 10.09 -14.75 19.19
CA ASN A 4 11.41 -15.24 18.76
C ASN A 4 11.52 -14.99 17.26
N SER A 5 12.26 -13.95 16.88
CA SER A 5 12.57 -13.69 15.47
C SER A 5 13.19 -14.93 14.84
N ARG A 6 12.69 -15.31 13.65
CA ARG A 6 13.21 -16.43 12.87
C ARG A 6 14.44 -16.06 12.01
N ARG A 7 14.91 -14.80 12.10
CA ARG A 7 16.08 -14.27 11.38
C ARG A 7 16.90 -13.29 12.20
N SER A 8 18.17 -13.15 11.85
CA SER A 8 19.06 -12.11 12.40
C SER A 8 18.59 -10.70 12.05
N ASN A 9 18.88 -9.75 12.95
CA ASN A 9 18.62 -8.33 12.72
C ASN A 9 19.45 -7.79 11.55
N ILE A 10 18.84 -6.92 10.75
CA ILE A 10 19.54 -6.13 9.74
C ILE A 10 20.11 -4.89 10.44
N LEU A 11 21.42 -4.68 10.32
CA LEU A 11 22.12 -3.55 10.90
C LEU A 11 22.67 -2.66 9.79
N SER A 12 22.55 -1.34 9.95
CA SER A 12 23.06 -0.35 9.00
C SER A 12 23.33 0.97 9.70
N THR A 13 24.39 1.68 9.29
CA THR A 13 24.69 3.04 9.73
C THR A 13 24.10 4.11 8.82
N LYS A 14 23.42 3.71 7.73
CA LYS A 14 22.87 4.60 6.70
C LYS A 14 21.35 4.58 6.59
N GLY A 15 20.70 3.75 7.40
CA GLY A 15 19.25 3.57 7.39
C GLY A 15 18.84 2.12 7.14
N VAL A 16 17.62 1.78 7.55
CA VAL A 16 17.00 0.45 7.42
C VAL A 16 15.55 0.65 6.98
N VAL A 17 15.09 -0.20 6.07
CA VAL A 17 13.67 -0.29 5.68
C VAL A 17 13.15 -1.65 6.09
N SER A 18 11.95 -1.68 6.68
CA SER A 18 11.30 -2.91 7.12
C SER A 18 9.84 -2.90 6.67
N THR A 19 9.45 -3.98 6.02
CA THR A 19 8.10 -4.24 5.48
C THR A 19 7.77 -5.72 5.63
N SER A 20 6.51 -6.08 5.35
CA SER A 20 6.03 -7.46 5.23
C SER A 20 6.64 -8.22 4.04
N GLN A 21 7.01 -7.51 2.97
CA GLN A 21 7.50 -8.11 1.73
C GLN A 21 8.96 -7.68 1.41
N PRO A 22 9.92 -8.62 1.25
CA PRO A 22 11.34 -8.30 1.02
C PRO A 22 11.67 -7.43 -0.21
N LEU A 23 10.95 -7.57 -1.32
CA LEU A 23 11.06 -6.74 -2.53
C LEU A 23 10.69 -5.28 -2.22
N ALA A 24 9.65 -5.05 -1.41
CA ALA A 24 9.29 -3.71 -0.97
C ALA A 24 10.35 -3.11 -0.03
N ALA A 25 10.88 -3.89 0.91
CA ALA A 25 11.98 -3.44 1.77
C ALA A 25 13.22 -3.08 0.95
N LYS A 26 13.55 -3.90 -0.06
CA LYS A 26 14.65 -3.66 -0.99
C LYS A 26 14.44 -2.35 -1.76
N ALA A 27 13.26 -2.12 -2.32
CA ALA A 27 12.97 -0.91 -3.08
C ALA A 27 13.15 0.36 -2.22
N GLY A 28 12.65 0.36 -0.99
CA GLY A 28 12.90 1.47 -0.06
C GLY A 28 14.39 1.64 0.27
N ALA A 29 15.12 0.54 0.50
CA ALA A 29 16.56 0.60 0.75
C ALA A 29 17.36 1.12 -0.46
N ASP A 30 16.97 0.75 -1.68
CA ASP A 30 17.56 1.27 -2.92
C ASP A 30 17.32 2.78 -3.06
N ILE A 31 16.14 3.28 -2.67
CA ILE A 31 15.84 4.72 -2.64
C ILE A 31 16.71 5.45 -1.61
N LEU A 32 16.90 4.88 -0.41
CA LEU A 32 17.86 5.44 0.55
C LEU A 32 19.28 5.47 -0.03
N ALA A 33 19.70 4.40 -0.72
CA ALA A 33 21.02 4.33 -1.35
C ALA A 33 21.19 5.36 -2.48
N LYS A 34 20.10 5.76 -3.15
CA LYS A 34 20.05 6.86 -4.13
C LYS A 34 20.03 8.26 -3.50
N GLY A 35 20.13 8.37 -2.17
CA GLY A 35 20.13 9.64 -1.45
C GLY A 35 18.72 10.19 -1.14
N GLY A 36 17.69 9.36 -1.27
CA GLY A 36 16.34 9.69 -0.83
C GLY A 36 16.23 9.78 0.69
N THR A 37 15.19 10.48 1.15
CA THR A 37 14.83 10.57 2.56
C THR A 37 14.12 9.30 3.05
N ALA A 38 13.90 9.22 4.37
CA ALA A 38 13.04 8.19 4.95
C ALA A 38 11.61 8.22 4.38
N VAL A 39 11.11 9.39 3.99
CA VAL A 39 9.78 9.53 3.37
C VAL A 39 9.79 8.98 1.94
N ASP A 40 10.80 9.31 1.14
CA ASP A 40 10.94 8.78 -0.22
C ASP A 40 11.02 7.25 -0.20
N ALA A 41 11.83 6.71 0.72
CA ALA A 41 11.98 5.26 0.89
C ALA A 41 10.70 4.57 1.35
N ALA A 42 9.95 5.19 2.28
CA ALA A 42 8.68 4.64 2.75
C ALA A 42 7.61 4.62 1.65
N VAL A 43 7.53 5.68 0.84
CA VAL A 43 6.58 5.73 -0.29
C VAL A 43 6.96 4.74 -1.39
N ALA A 44 8.25 4.57 -1.72
CA ALA A 44 8.67 3.54 -2.66
C ALA A 44 8.32 2.13 -2.18
N ALA A 45 8.57 1.85 -0.89
CA ALA A 45 8.19 0.58 -0.28
C ALA A 45 6.68 0.35 -0.34
N ALA A 46 5.86 1.35 0.02
CA ALA A 46 4.40 1.29 -0.03
C ALA A 46 3.88 1.09 -1.47
N ALA A 47 4.47 1.78 -2.44
CA ALA A 47 4.13 1.62 -3.86
C ALA A 47 4.40 0.20 -4.36
N VAL A 48 5.55 -0.38 -3.98
CA VAL A 48 5.87 -1.77 -4.33
C VAL A 48 4.92 -2.75 -3.63
N LEU A 49 4.54 -2.52 -2.37
CA LEU A 49 3.56 -3.37 -1.66
C LEU A 49 2.22 -3.46 -2.39
N ASN A 50 1.75 -2.38 -3.01
CA ASN A 50 0.52 -2.42 -3.81
C ASN A 50 0.59 -3.39 -5.01
N VAL A 51 1.79 -3.80 -5.42
CA VAL A 51 2.03 -4.75 -6.50
C VAL A 51 2.33 -6.14 -5.95
N VAL A 52 3.24 -6.23 -4.98
CA VAL A 52 3.78 -7.52 -4.49
C VAL A 52 3.01 -8.11 -3.30
N GLU A 53 2.08 -7.34 -2.72
CA GLU A 53 1.17 -7.71 -1.64
C GLU A 53 -0.21 -7.01 -1.81
N PRO A 54 -0.91 -7.25 -2.93
CA PRO A 54 -2.06 -6.43 -3.34
C PRO A 54 -3.33 -6.68 -2.51
N MET A 55 -3.39 -7.77 -1.74
CA MET A 55 -4.52 -8.07 -0.83
C MET A 55 -4.48 -7.25 0.47
N SER A 56 -3.33 -6.68 0.84
CA SER A 56 -3.14 -5.99 2.11
C SER A 56 -3.24 -4.47 1.98
N THR A 57 -2.78 -3.93 0.84
CA THR A 57 -2.74 -2.48 0.57
C THR A 57 -2.85 -2.22 -0.93
N GLY A 58 -3.34 -1.04 -1.31
CA GLY A 58 -3.54 -0.67 -2.71
C GLY A 58 -3.67 0.84 -2.91
N ILE A 59 -3.57 1.28 -4.18
CA ILE A 59 -3.84 2.67 -4.55
C ILE A 59 -5.31 3.05 -4.33
N GLY A 60 -6.19 2.05 -4.26
CA GLY A 60 -7.59 2.18 -3.88
C GLY A 60 -7.84 2.27 -2.37
N GLY A 61 -6.79 2.23 -1.55
CA GLY A 61 -6.87 2.34 -0.10
C GLY A 61 -6.44 3.71 0.43
N ASP A 62 -5.99 3.71 1.67
CA ASP A 62 -5.66 4.89 2.47
C ASP A 62 -4.24 4.84 3.04
N VAL A 63 -3.76 5.96 3.58
CA VAL A 63 -2.47 6.01 4.27
C VAL A 63 -2.50 6.86 5.53
N PHE A 64 -1.85 6.34 6.57
CA PHE A 64 -1.49 7.07 7.77
C PHE A 64 0.02 7.01 7.94
N ALA A 65 0.64 8.11 8.34
CA ALA A 65 2.08 8.15 8.57
C ALA A 65 2.44 8.99 9.79
N LEU A 66 3.43 8.52 10.54
CA LEU A 66 4.13 9.31 11.53
C LEU A 66 5.55 9.54 11.04
N TYR A 67 5.93 10.81 10.91
CA TYR A 67 7.24 11.22 10.44
C TYR A 67 7.93 12.07 11.50
N TYR A 68 9.02 11.54 12.06
CA TYR A 68 9.86 12.30 12.98
C TYR A 68 10.90 13.08 12.18
N LYS A 69 10.82 14.41 12.23
CA LYS A 69 11.78 15.31 11.63
C LYS A 69 12.85 15.67 12.68
N ALA A 70 14.07 15.19 12.45
CA ALA A 70 15.13 15.18 13.47
C ALA A 70 15.69 16.57 13.81
N ASP A 71 15.80 17.46 12.83
CA ASP A 71 16.26 18.85 12.99
C ASP A 71 15.29 19.66 13.85
N GLU A 72 13.99 19.43 13.71
CA GLU A 72 12.93 20.07 14.48
C GLU A 72 12.56 19.34 15.77
N LYS A 73 13.07 18.10 15.96
CA LYS A 73 12.69 17.20 17.05
C LYS A 73 11.17 17.04 17.19
N LYS A 74 10.47 16.95 16.06
CA LYS A 74 9.01 16.99 15.99
C LYS A 74 8.45 15.81 15.21
N VAL A 75 7.35 15.24 15.70
CA VAL A 75 6.56 14.25 14.96
C VAL A 75 5.47 14.97 14.17
N TYR A 76 5.41 14.68 12.89
CA TYR A 76 4.32 15.03 12.00
C TYR A 76 3.43 13.82 11.78
N ALA A 77 2.12 14.02 11.81
CA ALA A 77 1.15 12.98 11.50
C ALA A 77 0.44 13.32 10.19
N LEU A 78 0.35 12.33 9.30
CA LEU A 78 -0.51 12.36 8.12
C LEU A 78 -1.70 11.45 8.37
N ASN A 79 -2.90 12.00 8.17
CA ASN A 79 -4.11 11.23 7.97
C ASN A 79 -4.57 11.48 6.53
N SER A 80 -4.51 10.43 5.71
CA SER A 80 -5.04 10.41 4.36
C SER A 80 -6.02 9.25 4.21
N SER A 81 -6.97 9.17 5.16
CA SER A 81 -8.12 8.29 5.07
C SER A 81 -9.20 8.87 4.17
N GLY A 82 -9.79 8.04 3.34
CA GLY A 82 -10.87 8.39 2.46
C GLY A 82 -12.11 8.89 3.18
N ARG A 83 -12.75 9.92 2.61
CA ARG A 83 -14.07 10.36 3.05
C ARG A 83 -15.16 9.56 2.34
N SER A 84 -16.36 9.56 2.93
CA SER A 84 -17.56 9.15 2.20
C SER A 84 -17.74 10.04 0.96
N PRO A 85 -18.21 9.49 -0.16
CA PRO A 85 -18.59 10.29 -1.33
C PRO A 85 -19.63 11.36 -0.98
N GLU A 86 -19.60 12.50 -1.68
CA GLU A 86 -20.52 13.63 -1.43
C GLU A 86 -21.99 13.25 -1.54
N LEU A 87 -22.32 12.32 -2.43
CA LEU A 87 -23.69 11.84 -2.64
C LEU A 87 -24.06 10.63 -1.76
N ALA A 88 -23.17 10.17 -0.88
CA ALA A 88 -23.48 9.03 -0.01
C ALA A 88 -24.56 9.41 1.01
N ASN A 89 -25.66 8.66 1.01
CA ASN A 89 -26.79 8.87 1.91
C ASN A 89 -27.23 7.55 2.57
N PRO A 90 -27.14 7.41 3.91
CA PRO A 90 -27.56 6.20 4.60
C PRO A 90 -29.07 5.93 4.49
N ASP A 91 -29.90 6.96 4.37
CA ASP A 91 -31.37 6.80 4.27
C ASP A 91 -31.74 6.06 2.99
N GLN A 92 -31.05 6.33 1.87
CA GLN A 92 -31.24 5.62 0.61
C GLN A 92 -30.93 4.13 0.73
N LEU A 93 -29.89 3.76 1.49
CA LEU A 93 -29.56 2.36 1.73
C LEU A 93 -30.63 1.66 2.57
N ILE A 94 -31.18 2.36 3.56
CA ILE A 94 -32.29 1.85 4.38
C ILE A 94 -33.54 1.65 3.52
N GLU A 95 -33.87 2.61 2.65
CA GLU A 95 -35.00 2.51 1.71
C GLU A 95 -34.83 1.35 0.71
N MET A 96 -33.58 1.04 0.31
CA MET A 96 -33.24 -0.13 -0.50
C MET A 96 -33.28 -1.45 0.29
N GLY A 97 -33.55 -1.42 1.60
CA GLY A 97 -33.70 -2.59 2.46
C GLY A 97 -32.40 -3.07 3.12
N TYR A 98 -31.31 -2.31 3.06
CA TYR A 98 -30.07 -2.64 3.75
C TYR A 98 -30.16 -2.33 5.26
N ASN A 99 -29.69 -3.26 6.09
CA ASN A 99 -29.55 -3.07 7.55
C ASN A 99 -28.08 -2.91 8.00
N HIS A 100 -27.14 -3.09 7.08
CA HIS A 100 -25.71 -2.78 7.20
C HIS A 100 -25.13 -2.65 5.77
N ILE A 101 -23.95 -2.04 5.63
CA ILE A 101 -23.24 -1.97 4.35
C ILE A 101 -22.50 -3.31 4.13
N PRO A 102 -22.81 -4.08 3.07
CA PRO A 102 -22.08 -5.30 2.77
C PRO A 102 -20.64 -5.00 2.36
N ALA A 103 -19.67 -5.78 2.84
CA ALA A 103 -18.24 -5.53 2.63
C ALA A 103 -17.77 -5.66 1.16
N THR A 104 -18.57 -6.25 0.29
CA THR A 104 -18.29 -6.38 -1.14
C THR A 104 -19.15 -5.48 -2.02
N SER A 105 -20.02 -4.67 -1.39
CA SER A 105 -20.85 -3.71 -2.11
C SER A 105 -20.04 -2.48 -2.52
N PRO A 106 -20.34 -1.82 -3.65
CA PRO A 106 -19.75 -0.51 -3.97
C PRO A 106 -20.01 0.54 -2.87
N PHE A 107 -21.05 0.37 -2.05
CA PHE A 107 -21.34 1.25 -0.92
C PHE A 107 -20.28 1.17 0.21
N SER A 108 -19.43 0.14 0.24
CA SER A 108 -18.34 0.03 1.21
C SER A 108 -17.07 0.77 0.78
N VAL A 109 -17.07 1.44 -0.37
CA VAL A 109 -15.90 2.13 -0.92
C VAL A 109 -15.92 3.62 -0.53
N SER A 110 -14.90 4.06 0.21
CA SER A 110 -14.60 5.48 0.43
C SER A 110 -13.70 6.03 -0.67
N ILE A 111 -13.60 7.36 -0.78
CA ILE A 111 -12.69 8.01 -1.74
C ILE A 111 -11.23 7.64 -1.42
N PRO A 112 -10.46 6.95 -2.28
CA PRO A 112 -9.11 6.50 -1.95
C PRO A 112 -8.14 7.63 -1.57
N GLY A 113 -7.49 7.52 -0.41
CA GLY A 113 -6.57 8.53 0.10
C GLY A 113 -5.07 8.22 -0.10
N ALA A 114 -4.70 7.00 -0.49
CA ALA A 114 -3.30 6.55 -0.54
C ALA A 114 -2.41 7.43 -1.44
N VAL A 115 -2.77 7.56 -2.72
CA VAL A 115 -1.95 8.30 -3.72
C VAL A 115 -1.79 9.76 -3.32
N LYS A 116 -2.87 10.41 -2.85
CA LYS A 116 -2.80 11.80 -2.40
C LYS A 116 -1.92 11.95 -1.16
N GLY A 117 -1.98 10.99 -0.24
CA GLY A 117 -1.14 10.98 0.95
C GLY A 117 0.35 10.87 0.60
N TRP A 118 0.70 10.00 -0.35
CA TRP A 118 2.06 9.85 -0.85
C TRP A 118 2.60 11.14 -1.48
N ASP A 119 1.85 11.73 -2.41
CA ASP A 119 2.17 13.02 -3.03
C ASP A 119 2.38 14.11 -1.96
N THR A 120 1.45 14.20 -1.00
CA THR A 120 1.49 15.21 0.07
C THR A 120 2.73 15.09 0.94
N ILE A 121 3.09 13.87 1.38
CA ILE A 121 4.23 13.68 2.28
C ILE A 121 5.57 13.80 1.54
N VAL A 122 5.66 13.34 0.30
CA VAL A 122 6.86 13.49 -0.56
C VAL A 122 7.10 14.97 -0.88
N ASN A 123 6.08 15.72 -1.28
CA ASN A 123 6.26 17.15 -1.56
C ASN A 123 6.67 17.95 -0.31
N LYS A 124 6.29 17.48 0.89
CA LYS A 124 6.59 18.17 2.13
C LYS A 124 7.95 17.81 2.74
N PHE A 125 8.37 16.56 2.62
CA PHE A 125 9.52 16.01 3.36
C PHE A 125 10.48 15.15 2.52
N GLY A 126 10.12 14.86 1.27
CA GLY A 126 10.94 14.13 0.32
C GLY A 126 11.98 15.01 -0.38
N THR A 127 12.94 14.36 -1.04
CA THR A 127 13.95 15.03 -1.87
C THR A 127 13.93 14.55 -3.32
N LEU A 128 13.30 13.41 -3.59
CA LEU A 128 13.17 12.86 -4.93
C LEU A 128 11.79 13.16 -5.51
N ASN A 129 11.68 13.19 -6.84
CA ASN A 129 10.38 13.31 -7.49
C ASN A 129 9.62 11.98 -7.42
N LEU A 130 8.28 12.06 -7.42
CA LEU A 130 7.42 10.88 -7.26
C LEU A 130 7.65 9.83 -8.35
N LYS A 131 7.94 10.24 -9.60
CA LYS A 131 8.23 9.30 -10.70
C LYS A 131 9.43 8.41 -10.35
N THR A 132 10.53 8.98 -9.87
CA THR A 132 11.71 8.21 -9.43
C THR A 132 11.40 7.28 -8.27
N ILE A 133 10.53 7.71 -7.35
CA ILE A 133 10.15 6.94 -6.15
C ILE A 133 9.32 5.71 -6.52
N ILE A 134 8.39 5.83 -7.46
CA ILE A 134 7.46 4.75 -7.83
C ILE A 134 7.99 3.82 -8.93
N GLU A 135 9.10 4.18 -9.58
CA GLU A 135 9.71 3.37 -10.67
C GLU A 135 9.85 1.88 -10.31
N PRO A 136 10.30 1.47 -9.10
CA PRO A 136 10.40 0.06 -8.76
C PRO A 136 9.03 -0.67 -8.79
N ALA A 137 7.95 0.01 -8.40
CA ALA A 137 6.60 -0.57 -8.44
C ALA A 137 6.12 -0.71 -9.89
N TYR A 138 6.41 0.28 -10.74
CA TYR A 138 6.16 0.21 -12.17
C TYR A 138 6.90 -0.97 -12.83
N ASP A 139 8.18 -1.14 -12.52
CA ASP A 139 8.99 -2.24 -13.05
C ASP A 139 8.44 -3.61 -12.65
N TYR A 140 8.06 -3.80 -11.37
CA TYR A 140 7.45 -5.06 -10.92
C TYR A 140 6.07 -5.30 -11.52
N ALA A 141 5.28 -4.26 -11.73
CA ALA A 141 3.96 -4.39 -12.34
C ALA A 141 4.05 -4.80 -13.81
N LEU A 142 5.03 -4.28 -14.56
CA LEU A 142 5.20 -4.59 -15.98
C LEU A 142 5.94 -5.91 -16.23
N ASN A 143 7.01 -6.17 -15.49
CA ASN A 143 7.91 -7.29 -15.75
C ASN A 143 7.62 -8.50 -14.86
N GLY A 144 6.68 -8.37 -13.93
CA GLY A 144 6.35 -9.40 -12.96
C GLY A 144 7.36 -9.54 -11.82
N PHE A 145 7.06 -10.46 -10.91
CA PHE A 145 7.87 -10.77 -9.74
C PHE A 145 7.58 -12.19 -9.26
N PRO A 146 8.52 -12.84 -8.53
CA PRO A 146 8.24 -14.11 -7.89
C PRO A 146 7.27 -13.91 -6.71
N VAL A 147 6.15 -14.63 -6.74
CA VAL A 147 5.12 -14.59 -5.70
C VAL A 147 5.58 -15.40 -4.50
N SER A 148 5.58 -14.80 -3.30
CA SER A 148 5.90 -15.52 -2.07
C SER A 148 4.72 -16.36 -1.57
N GLU A 149 5.00 -17.35 -0.73
CA GLU A 149 4.04 -18.36 -0.30
C GLU A 149 2.80 -17.75 0.40
N VAL A 150 3.02 -16.76 1.27
CA VAL A 150 1.93 -16.04 1.97
C VAL A 150 1.05 -15.26 0.99
N ILE A 151 1.64 -14.72 -0.08
CA ILE A 151 0.92 -13.96 -1.11
C ILE A 151 0.12 -14.92 -2.00
N ALA A 152 0.72 -16.04 -2.37
CA ALA A 152 0.04 -17.09 -3.13
C ALA A 152 -1.16 -17.65 -2.36
N GLU A 153 -1.03 -17.87 -1.05
CA GLU A 153 -2.15 -18.26 -0.17
C GLU A 153 -3.25 -17.20 -0.15
N GLY A 154 -2.90 -15.92 0.01
CA GLY A 154 -3.87 -14.82 -0.01
C GLY A 154 -4.61 -14.68 -1.35
N TRP A 155 -3.92 -14.91 -2.47
CA TRP A 155 -4.54 -14.95 -3.80
C TRP A 155 -5.52 -16.11 -3.92
N ALA A 156 -5.11 -17.32 -3.52
CA ALA A 156 -5.99 -18.50 -3.55
C ALA A 156 -7.27 -18.29 -2.75
N GLY A 157 -7.18 -17.64 -1.59
CA GLY A 157 -8.35 -17.29 -0.77
C GLY A 157 -9.28 -16.24 -1.39
N SER A 158 -8.82 -15.49 -2.39
CA SER A 158 -9.57 -14.40 -3.03
C SER A 158 -10.23 -14.80 -4.36
N ILE A 159 -9.90 -15.97 -4.91
CA ILE A 159 -10.35 -16.42 -6.24
C ILE A 159 -11.88 -16.35 -6.37
N ASN A 160 -12.63 -16.96 -5.45
CA ASN A 160 -14.09 -17.02 -5.54
C ASN A 160 -14.71 -15.62 -5.56
N LYS A 161 -14.23 -14.72 -4.69
CA LYS A 161 -14.70 -13.34 -4.63
C LYS A 161 -14.47 -12.60 -5.95
N ILE A 162 -13.28 -12.74 -6.53
CA ILE A 162 -12.92 -12.06 -7.78
C ILE A 162 -13.71 -12.63 -8.97
N GLN A 163 -13.96 -13.95 -8.99
CA GLN A 163 -14.78 -14.61 -10.03
C GLN A 163 -16.24 -14.19 -9.98
N GLU A 164 -16.82 -14.04 -8.79
CA GLU A 164 -18.23 -13.66 -8.63
C GLU A 164 -18.48 -12.19 -8.99
N GLU A 165 -17.51 -11.30 -8.79
CA GLU A 165 -17.70 -9.85 -8.90
C GLU A 165 -17.01 -9.20 -10.11
N SER A 166 -16.24 -9.94 -10.92
CA SER A 166 -15.54 -9.37 -12.08
C SER A 166 -15.99 -9.99 -13.41
N ASP A 167 -16.32 -9.11 -14.36
CA ASP A 167 -16.33 -9.41 -15.81
C ASP A 167 -14.89 -9.45 -16.39
N TYR A 168 -13.87 -9.54 -15.54
CA TYR A 168 -12.45 -9.36 -15.89
C TYR A 168 -11.62 -10.63 -15.61
N PRO A 169 -11.75 -11.67 -16.46
CA PRO A 169 -11.04 -12.94 -16.30
C PRO A 169 -9.51 -12.77 -16.29
N GLU A 170 -8.98 -11.65 -16.80
CA GLU A 170 -7.56 -11.33 -16.80
C GLU A 170 -6.93 -11.22 -15.40
N PHE A 171 -7.70 -10.90 -14.35
CA PHE A 171 -7.18 -10.86 -12.97
C PHE A 171 -6.88 -12.24 -12.38
N LEU A 172 -7.41 -13.28 -13.02
CA LEU A 172 -7.28 -14.67 -12.60
C LEU A 172 -6.47 -15.49 -13.60
N ASN A 173 -5.95 -14.87 -14.66
CA ASN A 173 -5.17 -15.58 -15.64
C ASN A 173 -3.97 -16.22 -14.92
N PRO A 174 -3.86 -17.56 -14.90
CA PRO A 174 -2.56 -18.14 -14.72
C PRO A 174 -1.74 -17.56 -15.89
N GLY A 175 -0.58 -16.99 -15.63
CA GLY A 175 0.33 -16.64 -16.73
C GLY A 175 0.55 -17.85 -17.67
N PRO A 176 1.21 -17.63 -18.81
CA PRO A 176 1.53 -18.72 -19.74
C PRO A 176 2.18 -19.94 -19.07
#